data_AF-A0A7J5VY06-F1
#
_entry.id   AF-A0A7J5VY06-F1
#
_cell.length_a   1.000
_cell.length_b   1.000
_cell.length_c   1.000
_cell.angle_alpha   90.00
_cell.angle_beta   90.00
_cell.angle_gamma   90.00
#
_symmetry.space_group_name_H-M   'P 1'
#
loop_
_entity.id
_entity.type
_entity.pdbx_description
1 polymer ?
#
loop_
_entity_poly.entity_id
_entity_poly.type
_entity_poly.pdbx_seq_one_letter_code
_entity_poly.pdbx_strand_id
1 'polypeptide(L)'
;MEYLKKYIEDNQEEFNNSRPEPGHEERFLARLKNTGQQREAKRFTLVMKYYKYAATIIILLSFGAMFYVISTKHEIAQIPDHAVLAEEIQEIEQFYLASSESKLTEINQLTSGNPEAEQARNRIILQIDQIKTETESIKADLNSGIQNERMLDAVKNNYRIINGLLDHVIEQLVQQNAHQNKTPESHLKPQHHEIRFS
;
A
#
# COMPACT_ATOMS: atom_id res chain seq x y z
N MET A 1 -37.04 13.45 -46.92
CA MET A 1 -37.93 12.29 -47.13
C MET A 1 -38.39 12.17 -48.58
N GLU A 2 -38.73 13.26 -49.28
CA GLU A 2 -39.16 13.19 -50.71
C GLU A 2 -38.11 12.62 -51.67
N TYR A 3 -36.84 12.96 -51.49
CA TYR A 3 -35.76 12.49 -52.37
C TYR A 3 -35.63 10.95 -52.38
N LEU A 4 -35.68 10.32 -51.20
CA LEU A 4 -35.58 8.87 -51.07
C LEU A 4 -36.80 8.18 -51.69
N LYS A 5 -37.99 8.74 -51.48
CA LYS A 5 -39.23 8.22 -52.06
C LYS A 5 -39.17 8.26 -53.58
N LYS A 6 -38.75 9.39 -54.15
CA LYS A 6 -38.60 9.57 -55.60
C LYS A 6 -37.56 8.61 -56.17
N TYR A 7 -36.42 8.44 -55.51
CA TYR A 7 -35.38 7.51 -55.95
C TYR A 7 -35.86 6.04 -55.95
N ILE A 8 -36.63 5.62 -54.94
CA ILE A 8 -37.19 4.26 -54.91
C ILE A 8 -38.25 4.08 -55.99
N GLU A 9 -39.10 5.11 -56.21
CA GLU A 9 -40.12 5.11 -57.27
C GLU A 9 -39.49 5.05 -58.67
N ASP A 10 -38.40 5.80 -58.90
CA ASP A 10 -37.70 5.84 -60.19
C ASP A 10 -36.92 4.55 -60.50
N ASN A 11 -36.65 3.70 -59.50
CA ASN A 11 -35.85 2.47 -59.65
C ASN A 11 -36.62 1.20 -59.19
N GLN A 12 -37.96 1.22 -59.21
CA GLN A 12 -38.79 0.12 -58.68
C GLN A 12 -38.47 -1.26 -59.28
N GLU A 13 -38.14 -1.33 -60.57
CA GLU A 13 -37.78 -2.56 -61.27
C GLU A 13 -36.55 -3.25 -60.65
N GLU A 14 -35.62 -2.50 -60.09
CA GLU A 14 -34.43 -3.04 -59.42
C GLU A 14 -34.74 -3.54 -58.01
N PHE A 15 -35.77 -3.00 -57.37
CA PHE A 15 -36.17 -3.36 -56.00
C PHE A 15 -37.21 -4.49 -55.94
N ASN A 16 -38.00 -4.72 -57.00
CA ASN A 16 -39.11 -5.68 -57.00
C ASN A 16 -38.76 -7.08 -57.57
N ASN A 17 -37.54 -7.31 -58.05
CA ASN A 17 -37.23 -8.49 -58.88
C ASN A 17 -36.43 -9.61 -58.20
N SER A 18 -36.54 -9.80 -56.89
CA SER A 18 -35.81 -10.92 -56.25
C SER A 18 -36.58 -11.51 -55.08
N ARG A 19 -37.38 -12.53 -55.37
CA ARG A 19 -37.78 -13.47 -54.30
C ARG A 19 -36.52 -14.24 -53.91
N PRO A 20 -36.14 -14.26 -52.62
CA PRO A 20 -34.95 -14.98 -52.22
C PRO A 20 -35.10 -16.47 -52.53
N GLU A 21 -33.99 -17.11 -52.91
CA GLU A 21 -33.94 -18.56 -53.14
C GLU A 21 -34.56 -19.34 -51.97
N PRO A 22 -35.23 -20.48 -52.22
CA PRO A 22 -35.73 -21.36 -51.16
C PRO A 22 -34.66 -21.64 -50.09
N GLY A 23 -35.09 -21.68 -48.82
CA GLY A 23 -34.21 -21.85 -47.67
C GLY A 23 -33.37 -20.62 -47.27
N HIS A 24 -33.62 -19.44 -47.86
CA HIS A 24 -32.97 -18.19 -47.44
C HIS A 24 -33.23 -17.87 -45.96
N GLU A 25 -34.46 -18.05 -45.49
CA GLU A 25 -34.85 -17.80 -44.10
C GLU A 25 -34.06 -18.69 -43.13
N GLU A 26 -33.94 -19.97 -43.43
CA GLU A 26 -33.17 -20.93 -42.62
C GLU A 26 -31.67 -20.56 -42.58
N ARG A 27 -31.08 -20.19 -43.73
CA ARG A 27 -29.69 -19.71 -43.80
C ARG A 27 -29.50 -18.40 -43.02
N PHE A 28 -30.47 -17.50 -43.09
CA PHE A 28 -30.45 -16.24 -42.36
C PHE A 28 -30.52 -16.46 -40.84
N LEU A 29 -31.45 -17.29 -40.38
CA LEU A 29 -31.60 -17.66 -38.97
C LEU A 29 -30.37 -18.42 -38.44
N ALA A 30 -29.80 -19.33 -39.23
CA ALA A 30 -28.57 -20.05 -38.87
C ALA A 30 -27.38 -19.09 -38.71
N ARG A 31 -27.23 -18.09 -39.61
CA ARG A 31 -26.20 -17.05 -39.48
C ARG A 31 -26.45 -16.18 -38.26
N LEU A 32 -27.69 -15.78 -37.99
CA LEU A 32 -28.05 -14.94 -36.83
C LEU A 32 -27.69 -15.63 -35.50
N LYS A 33 -28.03 -16.91 -35.35
CA LYS A 33 -27.72 -17.72 -34.16
C LYS A 33 -26.22 -17.87 -33.93
N ASN A 34 -25.44 -18.12 -35.00
CA ASN A 34 -23.99 -18.28 -34.91
C ASN A 34 -23.23 -16.96 -34.66
N THR A 35 -23.80 -15.82 -35.03
CA THR A 35 -23.14 -14.51 -34.89
C THR A 35 -23.15 -14.02 -33.43
N GLY A 36 -24.21 -14.33 -32.67
CA GLY A 36 -24.29 -13.99 -31.24
C GLY A 36 -23.29 -14.76 -30.38
N GLN A 37 -23.24 -16.09 -30.54
CA GLN A 37 -22.39 -16.97 -29.73
C GLN A 37 -20.89 -16.76 -29.97
N GLN A 38 -20.47 -16.53 -31.22
CA GLN A 38 -19.07 -16.28 -31.54
C GLN A 38 -18.57 -14.90 -31.08
N ARG A 39 -19.45 -13.89 -31.04
CA ARG A 39 -19.08 -12.55 -30.58
C ARG A 39 -18.93 -12.50 -29.06
N GLU A 40 -19.79 -13.18 -28.30
CA GLU A 40 -19.67 -13.22 -26.84
C GLU A 40 -18.45 -14.04 -26.37
N ALA A 41 -18.22 -15.22 -26.96
CA ALA A 41 -17.05 -16.03 -26.61
C ALA A 41 -15.72 -15.34 -26.94
N LYS A 42 -15.63 -14.59 -28.05
CA LYS A 42 -14.43 -13.84 -28.43
C LYS A 42 -14.22 -12.58 -27.56
N ARG A 43 -15.29 -11.90 -27.13
CA ARG A 43 -15.19 -10.73 -26.24
C ARG A 43 -14.74 -11.13 -24.84
N PHE A 44 -15.30 -12.21 -24.29
CA PHE A 44 -14.95 -12.67 -22.94
C PHE A 44 -13.50 -13.17 -22.85
N THR A 45 -13.00 -13.82 -23.91
CA THR A 45 -11.61 -14.31 -23.99
C THR A 45 -10.58 -13.18 -24.16
N LEU A 46 -10.89 -12.13 -24.93
CA LEU A 46 -10.01 -10.97 -25.06
C LEU A 46 -9.92 -10.19 -23.74
N VAL A 47 -11.05 -9.92 -23.08
CA VAL A 47 -11.05 -9.19 -21.78
C VAL A 47 -10.27 -9.98 -20.71
N MET A 48 -10.47 -11.29 -20.61
CA MET A 48 -9.70 -12.14 -19.68
C MET A 48 -8.20 -12.21 -19.99
N LYS A 49 -7.82 -12.13 -21.28
CA LYS A 49 -6.40 -12.12 -21.68
C LYS A 49 -5.68 -10.85 -21.20
N TYR A 50 -6.35 -9.70 -21.23
CA TYR A 50 -5.74 -8.42 -20.87
C TYR A 50 -5.95 -8.00 -19.41
N TYR A 51 -6.93 -8.56 -18.70
CA TYR A 51 -7.17 -8.26 -17.28
C TYR A 51 -5.96 -8.58 -16.38
N LYS A 52 -5.15 -9.58 -16.75
CA LYS A 52 -3.92 -9.93 -16.01
C LYS A 52 -2.87 -8.82 -16.00
N TYR A 53 -2.86 -7.94 -17.01
CA TYR A 53 -1.95 -6.80 -17.10
C TYR A 53 -2.53 -5.51 -16.49
N ALA A 54 -3.82 -5.50 -16.16
CA ALA A 54 -4.46 -4.31 -15.58
C ALA A 54 -3.87 -3.98 -14.19
N ALA A 55 -3.57 -4.99 -13.37
CA ALA A 55 -2.96 -4.79 -12.06
C ALA A 55 -1.58 -4.11 -12.15
N THR A 56 -0.73 -4.51 -13.11
CA THR A 56 0.59 -3.91 -13.30
C THR A 56 0.51 -2.47 -13.80
N ILE A 57 -0.48 -2.16 -14.65
CA ILE A 57 -0.72 -0.80 -15.15
C ILE A 57 -1.21 0.10 -14.02
N ILE A 58 -2.12 -0.37 -13.17
CA ILE A 58 -2.60 0.37 -12.01
C ILE A 58 -1.45 0.67 -11.04
N ILE A 59 -0.59 -0.32 -10.76
CA ILE A 59 0.59 -0.13 -9.91
C ILE A 59 1.52 0.91 -10.54
N LEU A 60 1.85 0.79 -11.83
CA LEU A 60 2.72 1.73 -12.53
C LEU A 60 2.15 3.17 -12.55
N LEU A 61 0.85 3.31 -12.79
CA LEU A 61 0.16 4.61 -12.72
C LEU A 61 0.12 5.17 -11.31
N SER A 62 -0.03 4.31 -10.28
CA SER A 62 -0.01 4.74 -8.88
C SER A 62 1.37 5.24 -8.47
N PHE A 63 2.44 4.55 -8.88
CA PHE A 63 3.82 5.02 -8.68
C PHE A 63 4.11 6.28 -9.50
N GLY A 64 3.66 6.35 -10.75
CA GLY A 64 3.82 7.53 -11.61
C GLY A 64 3.08 8.75 -11.08
N ALA A 65 1.85 8.58 -10.58
CA ALA A 65 1.07 9.64 -9.95
C ALA A 65 1.69 10.07 -8.61
N MET A 66 2.19 9.13 -7.80
CA MET A 66 2.93 9.43 -6.58
C MET A 66 4.19 10.24 -6.90
N PHE A 67 4.97 9.81 -7.89
CA PHE A 67 6.17 10.53 -8.34
C PHE A 67 5.83 11.93 -8.89
N TYR A 68 4.75 12.05 -9.68
CA TYR A 68 4.28 13.33 -10.19
C TYR A 68 3.87 14.27 -9.04
N VAL A 69 3.07 13.81 -8.08
CA VAL A 69 2.67 14.62 -6.91
C VAL A 69 3.87 15.04 -6.07
N ILE A 70 4.88 14.18 -5.88
CA ILE A 70 6.11 14.52 -5.17
C ILE A 70 6.94 15.54 -5.98
N SER A 71 7.00 15.39 -7.30
CA SER A 71 7.84 16.24 -8.17
C SER A 71 7.22 17.61 -8.47
N THR A 72 5.89 17.71 -8.63
CA THR A 72 5.20 18.98 -8.93
C THR A 72 4.90 19.81 -7.68
N LYS A 73 5.12 19.27 -6.48
CA LYS A 73 5.11 20.06 -5.24
C LYS A 73 6.38 20.89 -5.02
N HIS A 74 7.32 20.88 -5.96
CA HIS A 74 8.33 21.94 -6.05
C HIS A 74 7.72 23.21 -6.63
N GLU A 75 6.88 23.88 -5.84
CA GLU A 75 6.99 25.34 -5.85
C GLU A 75 8.43 25.66 -5.44
N ILE A 76 9.05 26.63 -6.11
CA ILE A 76 10.33 27.18 -5.70
C ILE A 76 10.02 27.90 -4.37
N ALA A 77 9.99 27.14 -3.28
CA ALA A 77 9.81 27.67 -1.95
C ALA A 77 10.97 28.64 -1.72
N GLN A 78 10.63 29.87 -1.39
CA GLN A 78 11.61 30.82 -0.88
C GLN A 78 12.30 30.11 0.29
N ILE A 79 13.62 29.94 0.21
CA ILE A 79 14.41 29.28 1.26
C ILE A 79 14.01 29.96 2.57
N PRO A 80 13.36 29.25 3.50
CA PRO A 80 12.89 29.84 4.74
C PRO A 80 14.09 30.45 5.48
N ASP A 81 13.88 31.58 6.15
CA ASP A 81 14.97 32.24 6.89
C ASP A 81 15.60 31.25 7.88
N HIS A 82 16.92 31.35 8.05
CA HIS A 82 17.71 30.43 8.85
C HIS A 82 17.17 30.30 10.29
N ALA A 83 16.68 31.41 10.85
CA ALA A 83 16.07 31.45 12.17
C ALA A 83 14.80 30.60 12.26
N VAL A 84 13.96 30.60 11.21
CA VAL A 84 12.72 29.82 11.14
C VAL A 84 13.03 28.33 11.04
N LEU A 85 14.00 27.95 10.22
CA LEU A 85 14.43 26.54 10.11
C LEU A 85 15.02 26.01 11.42
N ALA A 86 15.82 26.82 12.12
CA ALA A 86 16.39 26.44 13.41
C ALA A 86 15.32 26.26 14.49
N GLU A 87 14.32 27.15 14.52
CA GLU A 87 13.18 27.05 15.44
C GLU A 87 12.35 25.78 15.17
N GLU A 88 12.07 25.46 13.91
CA GLU A 88 11.34 24.24 13.54
C GLU A 88 12.11 22.95 13.91
N ILE A 89 13.44 22.92 13.74
CA ILE A 89 14.27 21.79 14.18
C ILE A 89 14.17 21.64 15.71
N GLN A 90 14.23 22.73 16.45
CA GLN A 90 14.13 22.71 17.91
C GLN A 90 12.76 22.18 18.38
N GLU A 91 11.67 22.59 17.74
CA GLU A 91 10.32 22.07 18.06
C GLU A 91 10.21 20.56 17.79
N ILE A 92 10.76 20.11 16.66
CA ILE A 92 10.83 18.68 16.33
C ILE A 92 11.62 17.93 17.41
N GLU A 93 12.78 18.43 17.80
CA GLU A 93 13.60 17.81 18.85
C GLU A 93 12.85 17.70 20.18
N GLN A 94 12.21 18.77 20.62
CA GLN A 94 11.45 18.79 21.87
C GLN A 94 10.34 17.72 21.89
N PHE A 95 9.60 17.58 20.79
CA PHE A 95 8.50 16.62 20.73
C PHE A 95 8.98 15.17 20.59
N TYR A 96 9.93 14.92 19.68
CA TYR A 96 10.31 13.56 19.33
C TYR A 96 11.38 12.96 20.24
N LEU A 97 12.27 13.76 20.85
CA LEU A 97 13.26 13.24 21.80
C LEU A 97 12.60 12.76 23.09
N ALA A 98 11.71 13.58 23.68
CA ALA A 98 10.99 13.21 24.90
C ALA A 98 10.17 11.93 24.71
N SER A 99 9.47 11.81 23.57
CA SER A 99 8.72 10.59 23.23
C SER A 99 9.64 9.39 23.06
N SER A 100 10.78 9.54 22.37
CA SER A 100 11.73 8.46 22.14
C SER A 100 12.37 7.95 23.44
N GLU A 101 12.74 8.86 24.34
CA GLU A 101 13.32 8.51 25.65
C GLU A 101 12.34 7.75 26.54
N SER A 102 11.09 8.19 26.57
CA SER A 102 10.03 7.49 27.29
C SER A 102 9.86 6.06 26.77
N LYS A 103 9.79 5.90 25.43
CA LYS A 103 9.65 4.58 24.80
C LYS A 103 10.86 3.68 25.02
N LEU A 104 12.08 4.22 24.99
CA LEU A 104 13.29 3.46 25.32
C LEU A 104 13.27 2.95 26.77
N THR A 105 12.76 3.76 27.69
CA THR A 105 12.62 3.38 29.09
C THR A 105 11.59 2.25 29.25
N GLU A 106 10.45 2.35 28.57
CA GLU A 106 9.44 1.29 28.52
C GLU A 106 10.01 -0.02 27.94
N ILE A 107 10.73 0.06 26.83
CA ILE A 107 11.39 -1.10 26.22
C ILE A 107 12.35 -1.77 27.22
N ASN A 108 13.19 -1.00 27.92
CA ASN A 108 14.10 -1.55 28.93
C ASN A 108 13.36 -2.25 30.07
N GLN A 109 12.19 -1.75 30.47
CA GLN A 109 11.35 -2.41 31.48
C GLN A 109 10.75 -3.72 30.96
N LEU A 110 10.29 -3.73 29.70
CA LEU A 110 9.66 -4.89 29.07
C LEU A 110 10.64 -6.02 28.71
N THR A 111 11.91 -5.71 28.49
CA THR A 111 12.94 -6.70 28.12
C THR A 111 13.66 -7.31 29.32
N SER A 112 13.56 -6.66 30.49
CA SER A 112 14.23 -7.06 31.73
C SER A 112 13.91 -8.51 32.09
N GLY A 113 14.92 -9.39 32.00
CA GLY A 113 14.81 -10.81 32.37
C GLY A 113 14.56 -11.79 31.21
N ASN A 114 14.43 -11.30 29.96
CA ASN A 114 14.30 -12.16 28.77
C ASN A 114 15.48 -11.94 27.80
N PRO A 115 16.45 -12.89 27.71
CA PRO A 115 17.64 -12.75 26.86
C PRO A 115 17.35 -12.56 25.36
N GLU A 116 16.27 -13.15 24.85
CA GLU A 116 15.87 -13.04 23.45
C GLU A 116 15.30 -11.64 23.15
N ALA A 117 14.47 -11.14 24.07
CA ALA A 117 13.92 -9.78 24.02
C ALA A 117 15.03 -8.72 24.11
N GLU A 118 16.04 -8.94 24.95
CA GLU A 118 17.22 -8.07 25.08
C GLU A 118 18.05 -8.03 23.78
N GLN A 119 18.19 -9.15 23.08
CA GLN A 119 18.89 -9.19 21.79
C GLN A 119 18.12 -8.44 20.70
N ALA A 120 16.80 -8.61 20.62
CA ALA A 120 15.94 -7.89 19.68
C ALA A 120 15.99 -6.37 19.92
N ARG A 121 15.88 -5.96 21.19
CA ARG A 121 16.07 -4.57 21.65
C ARG A 121 17.40 -4.00 21.20
N ASN A 122 18.52 -4.68 21.48
CA ASN A 122 19.86 -4.19 21.14
C ASN A 122 20.03 -3.95 19.64
N ARG A 123 19.47 -4.82 18.78
CA ARG A 123 19.54 -4.63 17.32
C ARG A 123 18.82 -3.36 16.86
N ILE A 124 17.66 -3.08 17.45
CA ILE A 124 16.85 -1.92 17.05
C ILE A 124 17.42 -0.62 17.63
N ILE A 125 17.98 -0.66 18.85
CA ILE A 125 18.73 0.48 19.40
C ILE A 125 19.90 0.85 18.48
N LEU A 126 20.66 -0.13 17.97
CA LEU A 126 21.75 0.14 17.02
C LEU A 126 21.26 0.82 15.73
N GLN A 127 20.12 0.39 15.19
CA GLN A 127 19.52 1.03 14.01
C GLN A 127 19.07 2.47 14.31
N ILE A 128 18.50 2.71 15.48
CA ILE A 128 18.10 4.04 15.93
C ILE A 128 19.33 4.95 16.08
N ASP A 129 20.43 4.45 16.65
CA ASP A 129 21.66 5.22 16.82
C ASP A 129 22.30 5.60 15.47
N GLN A 130 22.21 4.72 14.46
CA GLN A 130 22.62 5.04 13.10
C GLN A 130 21.79 6.20 12.53
N ILE A 131 20.46 6.12 12.59
CA ILE A 131 19.56 7.16 12.10
C ILE A 131 19.79 8.48 12.84
N LYS A 132 20.03 8.44 14.16
CA LYS A 132 20.38 9.63 14.96
C LYS A 132 21.67 10.26 14.47
N THR A 133 22.72 9.46 14.25
CA THR A 133 24.01 9.96 13.77
C THR A 133 23.89 10.63 12.40
N GLU A 134 23.12 10.04 11.48
CA GLU A 134 22.82 10.65 10.18
C GLU A 134 22.03 11.96 10.33
N THR A 135 21.10 11.99 11.28
CA THR A 135 20.31 13.20 11.60
C THR A 135 21.19 14.33 12.12
N GLU A 136 22.18 14.05 12.98
CA GLU A 136 23.17 15.05 13.43
C GLU A 136 23.97 15.63 12.26
N SER A 137 24.34 14.79 11.28
CA SER A 137 25.03 15.27 10.07
C SER A 137 24.15 16.23 9.25
N ILE A 138 22.88 15.87 9.05
CA ILE A 138 21.93 16.72 8.29
C ILE A 138 21.71 18.06 9.00
N LYS A 139 21.63 18.05 10.34
CA LYS A 139 21.53 19.28 11.15
C LYS A 139 22.80 20.15 11.03
N ALA A 140 23.98 19.53 11.04
CA ALA A 140 25.23 20.26 10.82
C ALA A 140 25.27 20.94 9.44
N ASP A 141 24.81 20.24 8.40
CA ASP A 141 24.73 20.77 7.03
C ASP A 141 23.74 21.96 6.94
N LEU A 142 22.57 21.84 7.58
CA LEU A 142 21.58 22.93 7.70
C LEU A 142 22.16 24.18 8.37
N ASN A 143 22.97 24.00 9.42
CA ASN A 143 23.64 25.08 10.15
C ASN A 143 24.80 25.72 9.37
N SER A 144 25.40 24.99 8.42
CA SER A 144 26.53 25.47 7.61
C SER A 144 26.13 26.38 6.43
N GLY A 145 24.83 26.60 6.21
CA GLY A 145 24.31 27.44 5.14
C GLY A 145 23.95 26.70 3.85
N ILE A 146 24.08 25.36 3.81
CA ILE A 146 23.52 24.50 2.76
C ILE A 146 22.03 24.28 3.10
N GLN A 147 21.24 25.36 3.01
CA GLN A 147 19.85 25.36 3.45
C GLN A 147 18.94 24.80 2.37
N ASN A 148 18.18 23.77 2.72
CA ASN A 148 17.18 23.18 1.84
C ASN A 148 16.03 22.63 2.68
N GLU A 149 14.80 23.01 2.35
CA GLU A 149 13.56 22.46 2.93
C GLU A 149 13.56 20.91 2.93
N ARG A 150 14.18 20.29 1.93
CA ARG A 150 14.36 18.83 1.84
C ARG A 150 15.16 18.23 3.00
N MET A 151 16.14 18.97 3.54
CA MET A 151 16.94 18.51 4.67
C MET A 151 16.14 18.60 5.98
N LEU A 152 15.34 19.66 6.16
CA LEU A 152 14.40 19.75 7.28
C LEU A 152 13.37 18.60 7.22
N ASP A 153 12.81 18.33 6.04
CA ASP A 153 11.92 17.18 5.83
C ASP A 153 12.60 15.85 6.14
N ALA A 154 13.89 15.70 5.80
CA ALA A 154 14.67 14.53 6.15
C ALA A 154 14.83 14.37 7.67
N VAL A 155 15.16 15.45 8.40
CA VAL A 155 15.23 15.45 9.87
C VAL A 155 13.89 15.04 10.47
N LYS A 156 12.80 15.65 10.02
CA LYS A 156 11.43 15.33 10.46
C LYS A 156 11.07 13.87 10.20
N ASN A 157 11.43 13.35 9.03
CA ASN A 157 11.15 11.97 8.66
C ASN A 157 11.97 10.97 9.49
N ASN A 158 13.24 11.27 9.77
CA ASN A 158 14.08 10.44 10.62
C ASN A 158 13.49 10.28 12.03
N TYR A 159 13.03 11.37 12.65
CA TYR A 159 12.36 11.29 13.95
C TYR A 159 11.06 10.48 13.93
N ARG A 160 10.28 10.55 12.85
CA ARG A 160 9.10 9.69 12.65
C ARG A 160 9.47 8.21 12.54
N ILE A 161 10.52 7.90 11.79
CA ILE A 161 11.02 6.52 11.63
C ILE A 161 11.50 5.99 12.98
N ILE A 162 12.30 6.77 13.73
CA ILE A 162 12.77 6.39 15.07
C ILE A 162 11.59 6.04 15.98
N ASN A 163 10.56 6.90 16.00
CA ASN A 163 9.39 6.65 16.84
C ASN A 163 8.59 5.43 16.41
N GLY A 164 8.41 5.23 15.10
CA GLY A 164 7.72 4.04 14.58
C GLY A 164 8.47 2.75 14.88
N LEU A 165 9.81 2.76 14.82
CA LEU A 165 10.64 1.62 15.22
C LEU A 165 10.46 1.31 16.71
N LEU A 166 10.48 2.33 17.57
CA LEU A 166 10.27 2.17 19.00
C LEU A 166 8.87 1.61 19.32
N ASP A 167 7.83 2.13 18.67
CA ASP A 167 6.45 1.63 18.83
C ASP A 167 6.34 0.16 18.42
N HIS A 168 6.97 -0.20 17.30
CA HIS A 168 6.97 -1.58 16.83
C HIS A 168 7.65 -2.54 17.82
N VAL A 169 8.75 -2.12 18.44
CA VAL A 169 9.43 -2.92 19.48
C VAL A 169 8.51 -3.13 20.67
N ILE A 170 7.90 -2.05 21.17
CA ILE A 170 6.97 -2.14 22.31
C ILE A 170 5.84 -3.10 21.99
N GLU A 171 5.24 -2.99 20.80
CA GLU A 171 4.16 -3.88 20.37
C GLU A 171 4.60 -5.35 20.36
N GLN A 172 5.76 -5.66 19.77
CA GLN A 172 6.29 -7.03 19.73
C GLN A 172 6.56 -7.59 21.13
N LEU A 173 7.13 -6.79 22.03
CA LEU A 173 7.40 -7.18 23.41
C LEU A 173 6.11 -7.45 24.20
N VAL A 174 5.10 -6.58 24.05
CA VAL A 174 3.78 -6.76 24.67
C VAL A 174 3.10 -8.03 24.18
N GLN A 175 3.13 -8.29 22.86
CA GLN A 175 2.57 -9.50 22.28
C GLN A 175 3.28 -10.75 22.81
N GLN A 176 4.61 -10.76 22.85
CA GLN A 176 5.41 -11.87 23.38
C GLN A 176 5.10 -12.16 24.86
N ASN A 177 5.03 -11.11 25.69
CA ASN A 177 4.68 -11.22 27.11
C ASN A 177 3.23 -11.72 27.31
N ALA A 178 2.29 -11.32 26.46
CA ALA A 178 0.90 -11.79 26.49
C ALA A 178 0.77 -13.28 26.11
N HIS A 179 1.64 -13.80 25.23
CA HIS A 179 1.68 -15.22 24.88
C HIS A 179 2.30 -16.08 25.99
N GLN A 180 3.32 -15.57 26.71
CA GLN A 180 3.91 -16.29 27.85
C GLN A 180 2.89 -16.49 29.00
N ASN A 181 2.00 -15.52 29.25
CA ASN A 181 0.96 -15.60 30.28
C ASN A 181 -0.23 -16.53 29.94
N LYS A 182 -0.31 -17.08 28.71
CA LYS A 182 -1.45 -17.89 28.23
C LYS A 182 -1.16 -19.38 28.11
N THR A 183 -0.05 -19.89 28.63
CA THR A 183 0.23 -21.34 28.64
C THR A 183 -0.29 -21.96 29.95
N PRO A 184 -1.43 -22.68 29.96
CA PRO A 184 -1.91 -23.34 31.17
C PRO A 184 -1.13 -24.63 31.39
N GLU A 185 -0.64 -24.84 32.61
CA GLU A 185 -0.15 -26.12 33.09
C GLU A 185 -1.17 -27.23 32.79
N SER A 186 -0.77 -28.23 32.01
CA SER A 186 -1.62 -29.39 31.71
C SER A 186 -0.81 -30.68 31.69
N HIS A 187 -0.05 -30.98 32.75
CA HIS A 187 0.50 -32.34 32.92
C HIS A 187 0.57 -32.80 34.40
N LEU A 188 -0.46 -32.58 35.20
CA LEU A 188 -0.65 -33.36 36.43
C LEU A 188 -2.11 -33.84 36.51
N LYS A 189 -2.35 -35.05 36.02
CA LYS A 189 -3.62 -35.78 36.24
C LYS A 189 -3.64 -36.23 37.70
N PRO A 190 -4.63 -35.86 38.52
CA PRO A 190 -4.80 -36.50 39.83
C PRO A 190 -5.26 -37.95 39.59
N GLN A 191 -4.44 -38.92 40.01
CA GLN A 191 -4.89 -40.31 40.12
C GLN A 191 -5.86 -40.39 41.31
N HIS A 192 -7.15 -40.42 41.03
CA HIS A 192 -8.12 -40.95 41.98
C HIS A 192 -8.11 -42.47 41.86
N HIS A 193 -7.47 -43.14 42.83
CA HIS A 193 -7.73 -44.55 43.08
C HIS A 193 -9.01 -44.64 43.93
N GLU A 194 -10.13 -44.97 43.28
CA GLU A 194 -11.33 -45.39 44.01
C GLU A 194 -11.05 -46.78 44.63
N ILE A 195 -11.08 -46.84 45.95
CA ILE A 195 -11.15 -48.11 46.67
C ILE A 195 -12.58 -48.63 46.48
N ARG A 196 -12.74 -49.69 45.69
CA ARG A 196 -13.98 -50.46 45.61
C ARG A 196 -13.89 -51.63 46.57
N PHE A 197 -14.73 -51.61 47.60
CA PHE A 197 -15.03 -52.78 48.41
C PHE A 197 -16.08 -53.65 47.69
N SER A 198 -15.74 -54.90 47.39
CA SER A 198 -16.61 -56.09 47.35
C SER A 198 -15.75 -57.34 47.21
#